data_AF-H5TBE0-F1
#
_entry.id   AF-H5TBE0-F1
#
_cell.length_a   1.000
_cell.length_b   1.000
_cell.length_c   1.000
_cell.angle_alpha   90.00
_cell.angle_beta   90.00
_cell.angle_gamma   90.00
#
_symmetry.space_group_name_H-M   'P 1'
#
loop_
_entity.id
_entity.type
_entity.pdbx_description
1 polymer ?
#
loop_
_entity_poly.entity_id
_entity_poly.type
_entity_poly.pdbx_seq_one_letter_code
_entity_poly.pdbx_strand_id
1 'polypeptide(L)' 'MKAEELHALKIAFTYMPKSIEVNKFEYGDNYQHVLDHISYVREILLDHNIDPDEVGGDVNPDSTPNSCY' A
#
# COMPACT_ATOMS: atom_id res chain seq x y z
N MET A 1 -10.58 9.02 11.98
CA MET A 1 -9.29 8.31 12.14
C MET A 1 -8.30 9.27 12.77
N LYS A 2 -7.54 8.84 13.78
CA LYS A 2 -6.42 9.61 14.34
C LYS A 2 -5.25 9.58 13.36
N ALA A 3 -4.41 10.62 13.38
CA ALA A 3 -3.26 10.73 12.48
C ALA A 3 -2.29 9.51 12.63
N GLU A 4 -2.12 9.01 13.85
CA GLU A 4 -1.28 7.84 14.15
C GLU A 4 -1.82 6.54 13.54
N GLU A 5 -3.14 6.37 13.53
CA GLU A 5 -3.79 5.19 12.94
C GLU A 5 -3.61 5.19 11.42
N LEU A 6 -3.76 6.36 10.79
CA LEU A 6 -3.59 6.51 9.35
C LEU A 6 -2.13 6.31 8.93
N HIS A 7 -1.19 6.81 9.73
CA HIS A 7 0.24 6.60 9.50
C HIS A 7 0.63 5.12 9.65
N ALA A 8 0.07 4.41 10.63
CA ALA A 8 0.27 2.96 10.75
C ALA A 8 -0.26 2.19 9.54
N LEU A 9 -1.43 2.58 9.00
CA LEU A 9 -1.98 1.97 7.79
C LEU A 9 -1.09 2.22 6.57
N LYS A 10 -0.58 3.44 6.42
CA LYS A 10 0.39 3.80 5.38
C LYS A 10 1.64 2.93 5.46
N ILE A 11 2.21 2.76 6.66
CA ILE A 11 3.37 1.88 6.88
C ILE A 11 3.05 0.45 6.47
N ALA A 12 1.93 -0.10 6.94
CA ALA A 12 1.52 -1.46 6.60
C ALA A 12 1.37 -1.65 5.08
N PHE A 13 0.74 -0.69 4.40
CA PHE A 13 0.55 -0.71 2.96
C PHE A 13 1.86 -0.70 2.17
N THR A 14 2.86 0.07 2.61
CA THR A 14 4.19 0.12 1.97
C THR A 14 4.91 -1.23 1.96
N TYR A 15 4.62 -2.11 2.92
CA TYR A 15 5.19 -3.46 2.99
C TYR A 15 4.30 -4.54 2.35
N MET A 16 3.10 -4.19 1.88
CA MET A 16 2.24 -5.14 1.18
C MET A 16 2.81 -5.45 -0.22
N PRO A 17 2.65 -6.70 -0.72
CA PRO A 17 3.03 -7.03 -2.08
C PRO A 17 2.20 -6.21 -3.07
N LYS A 18 2.79 -5.81 -4.20
CA LYS A 18 2.03 -5.10 -5.22
C LYS A 18 1.02 -6.05 -5.85
N SER A 19 -0.16 -5.54 -6.23
CA SER A 19 -1.21 -6.35 -6.86
C SER A 19 -0.72 -7.10 -8.11
N ILE A 20 0.29 -6.54 -8.82
CA ILE A 20 0.91 -7.17 -10.00
C ILE A 20 1.81 -8.37 -9.65
N GLU A 21 2.34 -8.41 -8.42
CA GLU A 21 3.21 -9.48 -7.93
C GLU A 21 2.38 -10.64 -7.36
N VAL A 22 1.16 -10.37 -6.90
CA VAL A 22 0.25 -11.37 -6.34
C VAL A 22 -0.38 -12.20 -7.46
N ASN A 23 0.04 -13.46 -7.56
CA ASN A 23 -0.44 -14.39 -8.58
C ASN A 23 -0.75 -15.78 -7.98
N LYS A 24 -1.54 -16.57 -8.72
CA LYS A 24 -1.97 -17.91 -8.30
C LYS A 24 -0.81 -18.90 -8.12
N PHE A 25 0.31 -18.71 -8.81
CA PHE A 25 1.45 -19.62 -8.71
C PHE A 25 2.17 -19.48 -7.36
N GLU A 26 2.33 -18.26 -6.87
CA GLU A 26 3.01 -17.99 -5.59
C GLU A 26 2.07 -18.07 -4.38
N TYR A 27 0.83 -17.59 -4.53
CA TYR A 27 -0.12 -17.50 -3.41
C TYR A 27 -1.17 -18.62 -3.39
N GLY A 28 -1.09 -19.56 -4.34
CA GLY A 28 -2.02 -20.69 -4.44
C GLY A 28 -3.46 -20.21 -4.59
N ASP A 29 -4.41 -20.87 -3.91
CA ASP A 29 -5.83 -20.47 -3.93
C ASP A 29 -6.11 -19.19 -3.12
N ASN A 30 -5.16 -18.72 -2.31
CA ASN A 30 -5.32 -17.53 -1.47
C ASN A 30 -4.99 -16.22 -2.21
N TYR A 31 -4.49 -16.28 -3.44
CA TYR A 31 -4.10 -15.09 -4.20
C TYR A 31 -5.26 -14.08 -4.33
N GLN A 32 -6.49 -14.57 -4.48
CA GLN A 32 -7.68 -13.73 -4.59
C GLN A 32 -7.94 -12.97 -3.29
N HIS A 33 -7.81 -13.62 -2.13
CA HIS A 33 -7.96 -12.97 -0.82
C HIS A 33 -6.90 -11.88 -0.59
N VAL A 34 -5.66 -12.12 -1.03
CA VAL A 34 -4.59 -11.12 -0.91
C VAL A 34 -4.89 -9.91 -1.81
N LEU A 35 -5.34 -10.14 -3.05
CA LEU A 35 -5.76 -9.06 -3.96
C LEU A 35 -6.95 -8.26 -3.40
N ASP A 36 -7.91 -8.93 -2.79
CA ASP A 36 -9.08 -8.30 -2.18
C ASP A 36 -8.65 -7.43 -0.98
N HIS A 37 -7.74 -7.91 -0.14
CA HIS A 37 -7.19 -7.13 0.98
C HIS A 37 -6.43 -5.90 0.50
N ILE A 38 -5.59 -6.03 -0.53
CA ILE A 38 -4.86 -4.89 -1.11
C ILE A 38 -5.84 -3.87 -1.67
N SER A 39 -6.87 -4.33 -2.39
CA SER A 39 -7.88 -3.44 -2.96
C SER A 39 -8.67 -2.71 -1.88
N TYR A 40 -9.05 -3.40 -0.81
CA TYR A 40 -9.74 -2.80 0.33
C TYR A 40 -8.91 -1.69 0.98
N VAL A 41 -7.62 -1.93 1.24
CA VAL A 41 -6.76 -0.90 1.84
C VAL A 41 -6.57 0.30 0.90
N ARG A 42 -6.44 0.06 -0.42
CA ARG A 42 -6.38 1.12 -1.43
C ARG A 42 -7.64 1.99 -1.42
N GLU A 43 -8.82 1.38 -1.36
CA GLU A 43 -10.10 2.11 -1.30
C GLU A 43 -10.19 3.00 -0.05
N ILE A 44 -9.80 2.46 1.12
CA ILE A 44 -9.80 3.24 2.36
C ILE A 44 -8.81 4.41 2.28
N LEU A 45 -7.62 4.21 1.74
CA LEU A 45 -6.65 5.31 1.54
C LEU A 45 -7.23 6.40 0.64
N LEU A 46 -7.88 6.01 -0.46
CA LEU A 46 -8.53 6.95 -1.40
C LEU A 46 -9.69 7.71 -0.75
N ASP A 47 -10.53 7.05 0.07
CA ASP A 47 -11.61 7.71 0.83
C ASP A 47 -11.06 8.79 1.78
N HIS A 48 -9.85 8.55 2.31
CA HIS A 48 -9.11 9.51 3.11
C HIS A 48 -8.31 10.55 2.32
N ASN A 49 -8.53 10.67 0.99
CA ASN A 49 -7.81 11.57 0.08
C ASN A 49 -6.28 11.34 0.07
N ILE A 50 -5.85 10.10 0.28
CA ILE A 50 -4.45 9.69 0.18
C ILE A 50 -4.28 8.85 -1.07
N ASP A 51 -3.30 9.24 -1.90
CA ASP A 51 -2.92 8.44 -3.06
C ASP A 51 -2.10 7.22 -2.60
N PRO A 52 -2.61 5.97 -2.73
CA PRO A 52 -1.87 4.77 -2.37
C PRO A 52 -0.53 4.64 -3.10
N ASP A 53 -0.40 5.21 -4.30
CA ASP A 53 0.84 5.15 -5.08
C ASP A 53 1.91 6.13 -4.54
N GLU A 54 1.52 7.18 -3.81
CA GLU A 54 2.45 8.11 -3.13
C GLU A 54 2.79 7.70 -1.69
N VAL A 55 2.00 6.80 -1.07
CA VAL A 55 2.19 6.34 0.32
C VAL A 55 3.61 5.85 0.60
N GLY A 56 4.23 5.13 -0.35
CA GLY A 56 5.58 4.60 -0.17
C GLY A 56 6.64 5.70 -0.01
N GLY A 57 6.51 6.82 -0.75
CA GLY A 57 7.40 7.97 -0.64
C GLY A 57 7.12 8.84 0.59
N ASP A 58 5.87 8.92 1.03
CA ASP A 58 5.47 9.62 2.24
C ASP A 58 5.96 8.92 3.53
N VAL A 59 5.95 7.58 3.54
CA VAL A 59 6.42 6.76 4.68
C VAL A 59 7.93 6.67 4.74
N ASN A 60 8.59 6.50 3.59
CA ASN A 60 10.05 6.37 3.52
C ASN A 60 10.65 7.45 2.61
N PRO A 61 10.69 8.71 3.06
CA PRO A 61 11.25 9.81 2.27
C PRO A 61 12.75 9.59 1.94
N ASP A 62 13.48 8.86 2.79
CA ASP A 62 14.88 8.46 2.56
C ASP A 62 15.05 7.31 1.55
N SER A 63 13.98 6.53 1.26
CA SER A 63 14.04 5.44 0.29
C SER A 63 13.63 5.87 -1.13
N THR A 64 12.99 7.04 -1.26
CA THR A 64 12.84 7.71 -2.55
C THR A 64 14.16 8.41 -2.88
N PRO A 65 14.83 8.09 -4.01
CA PRO A 65 15.96 8.89 -4.44
C PRO A 65 15.46 10.32 -4.59
N ASN A 66 16.09 11.26 -3.89
CA ASN A 66 15.82 12.70 -3.99
C ASN A 66 15.67 13.08 -5.47
N SER A 67 14.45 13.14 -5.98
CA SER A 67 14.19 13.68 -7.30
C SER A 67 14.10 15.19 -7.14
N CYS A 68 15.26 15.80 -6.87
CA CYS A 68 15.48 17.19 -7.23
C CYS A 68 15.62 17.21 -8.76
N TYR A 69 14.59 17.69 -9.45
CA TYR A 69 14.65 18.06 -10.86
C TYR A 69 14.06 19.45 -11.06
#